data_AF-A0AAU2JY02-F1
#
_entry.id   AF-A0AAU2JY02-F1
#
_cell.length_a   1.000
_cell.length_b   1.000
_cell.length_c   1.000
_cell.angle_alpha   90.00
_cell.angle_beta   90.00
_cell.angle_gamma   90.00
#
_symmetry.space_group_name_H-M   'P 1'
#
loop_
_entity.id
_entity.type
_entity.pdbx_description
1 polymer ?
#
loop_
_entity_poly.entity_id
_entity_poly.type
_entity_poly.pdbx_seq_one_letter_code
_entity_poly.pdbx_strand_id
1 'polypeptide(L)'
;MTSRPTGLFPVADAARHAKGRQKMHGLALYISHIWEAAATTSTFVCREHSMEVDTERIALEIAPALAAVRTLDLEVICNSQSTADRDRYRSLLASDPQGQVVRGLVLMRNADIHLPATVDVQSDRVIGGGDHFRVFPSWQPYDQLPDAIRTNTKTSSSAHDAYRTAIGGHLVIDTLLDAFAFFHRCDSTLARYVPGTEDLEYFPLQQYISHDYDRRHPDQPSRPQFEAEVRKRAQQTRPYGNGRVIVHSFSSDGATIYCGTTVRSWIPMDFTEPGDQVARDIRAGYPYVAVTADGTSHAVTVDGDNRLFADSRPLGQLPLRSLRDHPHTAVWQERWQLAATDAFEYRDQRHLHGC
;
A
#
# COMPACT_ATOMS: atom_id res chain seq x y z
N MET A 1 19.37 32.93 -3.52
CA MET A 1 18.43 32.54 -2.45
C MET A 1 17.09 32.28 -3.11
N THR A 2 16.84 31.03 -3.50
CA THR A 2 15.56 30.60 -4.06
C THR A 2 14.49 30.69 -2.97
N SER A 3 13.44 31.47 -3.20
CA SER A 3 12.31 31.57 -2.27
C SER A 3 11.71 30.18 -2.12
N ARG A 4 11.85 29.56 -0.94
CA ARG A 4 11.12 28.32 -0.64
C ARG A 4 9.63 28.57 -0.90
N PRO A 5 8.93 27.66 -1.61
CA PRO A 5 7.51 27.80 -1.82
C PRO A 5 6.84 27.98 -0.47
N THR A 6 6.10 29.07 -0.32
CA THR A 6 5.31 29.34 0.87
C THR A 6 4.30 28.20 1.00
N GLY A 7 4.28 27.51 2.14
CA GLY A 7 3.34 26.42 2.38
C GLY A 7 1.88 26.87 2.20
N LEU A 8 0.94 25.93 2.11
CA LEU A 8 -0.47 26.25 1.87
C LEU A 8 -1.10 27.12 2.98
N PHE A 9 -0.61 26.99 4.22
CA PHE A 9 -1.09 27.68 5.43
C PHE A 9 0.11 28.01 6.34
N PRO A 10 0.96 28.99 5.97
CA PRO A 10 2.16 29.30 6.72
C PRO A 10 1.82 29.84 8.11
N VAL A 11 2.61 29.46 9.12
CA VAL A 11 2.44 29.91 10.50
C VAL A 11 3.27 31.17 10.74
N ALA A 12 2.60 32.33 10.70
CA ALA A 12 3.28 33.63 10.86
C ALA A 12 3.62 33.98 12.31
N ASP A 13 2.85 33.47 13.28
CA ASP A 13 3.08 33.73 14.71
C ASP A 13 4.31 32.99 15.22
N ALA A 14 5.31 33.72 15.73
CA ALA A 14 6.60 33.15 16.11
C ALA A 14 6.50 32.10 17.24
N ALA A 15 5.59 32.30 18.20
CA ALA A 15 5.42 31.37 19.32
C ALA A 15 4.76 30.06 18.86
N ARG A 16 3.71 30.14 18.03
CA ARG A 16 3.08 28.97 17.40
C ARG A 16 4.02 28.30 16.41
N HIS A 17 4.86 29.05 15.69
CA HIS A 17 5.86 28.50 14.79
C HIS A 17 6.90 27.67 15.56
N ALA A 18 7.45 28.21 16.66
CA ALA A 18 8.38 27.48 17.53
C ALA A 18 7.74 26.20 18.10
N LYS A 19 6.48 26.29 18.56
CA LYS A 19 5.70 25.14 19.01
C LYS A 19 5.47 24.13 17.89
N GLY A 20 5.15 24.60 16.68
CA GLY A 20 4.99 23.79 15.48
C GLY A 20 6.26 23.03 15.13
N ARG A 21 7.42 23.69 15.15
CA ARG A 21 8.72 23.04 14.95
C ARG A 21 9.00 21.96 15.97
N GLN A 22 8.69 22.21 17.24
CA GLN A 22 8.85 21.22 18.31
C GLN A 22 7.94 20.00 18.07
N LYS A 23 6.66 20.23 17.73
CA LYS A 23 5.68 19.14 17.54
C LYS A 23 5.90 18.37 16.24
N MET A 24 6.34 19.03 15.17
CA MET A 24 6.69 18.38 13.92
C MET A 24 7.92 17.48 14.06
N HIS A 25 8.95 17.96 14.76
CA HIS A 25 10.11 17.14 15.11
C HIS A 25 9.72 15.97 16.03
N GLY A 26 8.89 16.21 17.05
CA GLY A 26 8.37 15.15 17.90
C GLY A 26 7.58 14.10 17.11
N LEU A 27 6.72 14.52 16.19
CA LEU A 27 5.96 13.60 15.32
C LEU A 27 6.89 12.73 14.47
N ALA A 28 7.92 13.30 13.84
CA ALA A 28 8.90 12.51 13.09
C ALA A 28 9.63 11.49 13.98
N LEU A 29 10.05 11.91 15.18
CA LEU A 29 10.69 11.04 16.16
C LEU A 29 9.77 9.88 16.58
N TYR A 30 8.52 10.15 16.95
CA TYR A 30 7.59 9.10 17.36
C TYR A 30 7.25 8.13 16.21
N ILE A 31 7.14 8.62 14.97
CA ILE A 31 7.00 7.73 13.80
C ILE A 31 8.21 6.78 13.72
N SER A 32 9.42 7.29 13.92
CA SER A 32 10.64 6.45 13.92
C SER A 32 10.67 5.43 15.06
N HIS A 33 10.20 5.80 16.26
CA HIS A 33 10.12 4.88 17.39
C HIS A 33 9.05 3.81 17.21
N ILE A 34 7.87 4.15 16.69
CA ILE A 34 6.82 3.16 16.36
C ILE A 34 7.36 2.18 15.33
N TRP A 35 8.10 2.67 14.33
CA TRP A 35 8.71 1.85 13.29
C TRP A 35 9.77 0.88 13.84
N GLU A 36 10.62 1.35 14.74
CA GLU A 36 11.61 0.52 15.44
C GLU A 36 10.94 -0.48 16.40
N ALA A 37 9.93 -0.05 17.16
CA ALA A 37 9.18 -0.92 18.06
C ALA A 37 8.53 -2.06 17.26
N ALA A 38 7.88 -1.75 16.14
CA ALA A 38 7.29 -2.74 15.25
C ALA A 38 8.30 -3.76 14.68
N ALA A 39 9.59 -3.38 14.58
CA ALA A 39 10.67 -4.27 14.15
C ALA A 39 11.33 -5.06 15.29
N THR A 40 11.17 -4.63 16.54
CA THR A 40 11.87 -5.19 17.71
C THR A 40 10.93 -5.79 18.75
N THR A 41 9.62 -5.73 18.55
CA THR A 41 8.62 -6.36 19.42
C THR A 41 8.79 -7.87 19.42
N SER A 42 8.88 -8.45 20.61
CA SER A 42 8.88 -9.91 20.80
C SER A 42 7.55 -10.50 20.39
N THR A 43 7.59 -11.49 19.51
CA THR A 43 6.43 -12.25 19.05
C THR A 43 6.53 -13.69 19.53
N PHE A 44 5.49 -14.21 20.17
CA PHE A 44 5.43 -15.61 20.57
C PHE A 44 4.36 -16.34 19.77
N VAL A 45 4.71 -17.47 19.15
CA VAL A 45 3.74 -18.32 18.46
C VAL A 45 3.10 -19.27 19.48
N CYS A 46 1.84 -19.04 19.83
CA CYS A 46 1.08 -19.94 20.69
C CYS A 46 0.33 -20.98 19.85
N ARG A 47 0.46 -22.27 20.20
CA ARG A 47 -0.21 -23.37 19.49
C ARG A 47 -1.75 -23.31 19.57
N GLU A 48 -2.30 -22.65 20.59
CA GLU A 48 -3.74 -22.67 20.88
C GLU A 48 -4.45 -21.38 20.48
N HIS A 49 -3.74 -20.24 20.36
CA HIS A 49 -4.37 -18.92 20.20
C HIS A 49 -3.73 -18.03 19.12
N SER A 50 -2.92 -18.60 18.21
CA SER A 50 -2.14 -17.88 17.19
C SER A 50 -0.96 -17.06 17.76
N MET A 51 -0.46 -16.06 17.02
CA MET A 51 0.70 -15.25 17.41
C MET A 51 0.28 -14.18 18.43
N GLU A 52 0.93 -14.15 19.60
CA GLU A 52 0.75 -13.10 20.59
C GLU A 52 1.86 -12.05 20.41
N VAL A 53 1.46 -10.79 20.34
CA VAL A 53 2.35 -9.64 20.09
C VAL A 53 2.20 -8.66 21.23
N ASP A 54 3.31 -8.31 21.88
CA ASP A 54 3.32 -7.24 22.87
C ASP A 54 3.19 -5.86 22.18
N THR A 55 1.94 -5.39 22.07
CA THR A 55 1.62 -4.09 21.49
C THR A 55 1.81 -2.92 22.46
N GLU A 56 2.17 -3.15 23.72
CA GLU A 56 2.24 -2.09 24.74
C GLU A 56 3.26 -1.02 24.35
N ARG A 57 4.47 -1.44 23.94
CA ARG A 57 5.52 -0.52 23.48
C ARG A 57 5.08 0.30 22.27
N ILE A 58 4.35 -0.31 21.34
CA ILE A 58 3.82 0.39 20.16
C ILE A 58 2.78 1.43 20.59
N ALA A 59 1.85 1.05 21.47
CA ALA A 59 0.81 1.95 21.97
C ALA A 59 1.40 3.16 22.73
N LEU A 60 2.44 2.95 23.55
CA LEU A 60 3.10 4.02 24.30
C LEU A 60 3.68 5.12 23.39
N GLU A 61 4.15 4.77 22.19
CA GLU A 61 4.70 5.74 21.22
C GLU A 61 3.62 6.38 20.33
N ILE A 62 2.46 5.72 20.13
CA ILE A 62 1.34 6.27 19.37
C ILE A 62 0.68 7.44 20.10
N ALA A 63 0.45 7.34 21.41
CA ALA A 63 -0.21 8.38 22.20
C ALA A 63 0.43 9.79 22.04
N PRO A 64 1.77 9.96 22.21
CA PRO A 64 2.39 11.26 22.02
C PRO A 64 2.42 11.71 20.55
N ALA A 65 2.43 10.78 19.58
CA ALA A 65 2.27 11.12 18.16
C ALA A 65 0.88 11.73 17.88
N LEU A 66 -0.20 11.13 18.39
CA LEU A 66 -1.56 11.66 18.26
C LEU A 66 -1.71 13.03 18.95
N ALA A 67 -1.06 13.22 20.10
CA ALA A 67 -1.01 14.51 20.77
C ALA A 67 -0.29 15.58 19.92
N ALA A 68 0.80 15.21 19.23
CA ALA A 68 1.49 16.09 18.29
C ALA A 68 0.60 16.46 17.10
N VAL A 69 -0.08 15.49 16.48
CA VAL A 69 -1.02 15.72 15.36
C VAL A 69 -2.10 16.72 15.73
N ARG A 70 -2.79 16.52 16.87
CA ARG A 70 -3.82 17.45 17.34
C ARG A 70 -3.28 18.85 17.59
N THR A 71 -2.09 18.94 18.19
CA THR A 71 -1.46 20.24 18.48
C THR A 71 -1.11 20.97 17.19
N LEU A 72 -0.56 20.26 16.20
CA LEU A 72 -0.23 20.79 14.89
C LEU A 72 -1.49 21.29 14.15
N ASP A 73 -2.54 20.47 14.14
CA ASP A 73 -3.82 20.79 13.52
C ASP A 73 -4.49 22.02 14.14
N LEU A 74 -4.87 21.92 15.42
CA LEU A 74 -5.73 22.93 16.04
C LEU A 74 -4.93 24.14 16.50
N GLU A 75 -3.84 23.91 17.22
CA GLU A 75 -3.15 24.99 17.93
C GLU A 75 -2.10 25.69 17.07
N VAL A 76 -1.42 24.98 16.18
CA VAL A 76 -0.35 25.57 15.37
C VAL A 76 -0.92 26.11 14.07
N ILE A 77 -1.56 25.29 13.25
CA ILE A 77 -2.02 25.68 11.92
C ILE A 77 -3.35 26.43 12.03
N CYS A 78 -4.45 25.76 12.39
CA CYS A 78 -5.79 26.36 12.37
C CYS A 78 -5.84 27.69 13.14
N ASN A 79 -5.38 27.71 14.39
CA ASN A 79 -5.45 28.92 15.22
C ASN A 79 -4.42 30.01 14.89
N SER A 80 -3.45 29.78 14.00
CA SER A 80 -2.57 30.84 13.49
C SER A 80 -3.13 31.56 12.26
N GLN A 81 -4.14 30.99 11.61
CA GLN A 81 -4.70 31.53 10.38
C GLN A 81 -5.73 32.64 10.61
N SER A 82 -5.94 33.46 9.58
CA SER A 82 -7.08 34.40 9.50
C SER A 82 -8.41 33.63 9.51
N THR A 83 -9.55 34.30 9.76
CA THR A 83 -10.86 33.61 9.73
C THR A 83 -11.13 32.96 8.37
N ALA A 84 -10.83 33.65 7.26
CA ALA A 84 -11.02 33.10 5.92
C ALA A 84 -10.10 31.90 5.65
N ASP A 85 -8.84 31.98 6.07
CA ASP A 85 -7.87 30.89 5.89
C ASP A 85 -8.16 29.69 6.81
N ARG A 86 -8.76 29.90 7.98
CA ARG A 86 -9.28 28.81 8.83
C ARG A 86 -10.35 28.01 8.12
N ASP A 87 -11.28 28.66 7.45
CA ASP A 87 -12.37 27.98 6.74
C ASP A 87 -11.84 27.24 5.49
N ARG A 88 -10.85 27.84 4.81
CA ARG A 88 -10.11 27.17 3.72
C ARG A 88 -9.33 25.96 4.22
N TYR A 89 -8.65 26.07 5.36
CA TYR A 89 -7.91 24.96 5.99
C TYR A 89 -8.84 23.82 6.40
N ARG A 90 -9.99 24.13 7.03
CA ARG A 90 -11.02 23.13 7.39
C ARG A 90 -11.63 22.46 6.17
N SER A 91 -11.82 23.22 5.09
CA SER A 91 -12.27 22.67 3.81
C SER A 91 -11.22 21.72 3.22
N LEU A 92 -9.92 22.09 3.29
CA LEU A 92 -8.84 21.20 2.86
C LEU A 92 -8.80 19.92 3.71
N LEU A 93 -8.88 20.03 5.05
CA LEU A 93 -9.01 18.85 5.92
C LEU A 93 -10.19 17.96 5.52
N ALA A 94 -11.29 18.54 5.06
CA ALA A 94 -12.50 17.83 4.68
C ALA A 94 -12.43 17.15 3.29
N SER A 95 -11.60 17.63 2.36
CA SER A 95 -11.57 17.16 0.98
C SER A 95 -10.27 16.47 0.57
N ASP A 96 -9.16 16.77 1.23
CA ASP A 96 -7.84 16.19 0.94
C ASP A 96 -7.69 14.82 1.59
N PRO A 97 -7.19 13.78 0.89
CA PRO A 97 -7.00 12.45 1.47
C PRO A 97 -6.13 12.44 2.74
N GLN A 98 -5.03 13.20 2.77
CA GLN A 98 -4.16 13.29 3.94
C GLN A 98 -4.79 14.19 5.03
N GLY A 99 -5.60 15.17 4.63
CA GLY A 99 -6.44 15.95 5.55
C GLY A 99 -7.49 15.10 6.28
N GLN A 100 -8.11 14.13 5.58
CA GLN A 100 -9.04 13.17 6.20
C GLN A 100 -8.34 12.30 7.25
N VAL A 101 -7.09 11.91 6.98
CA VAL A 101 -6.27 11.18 7.96
C VAL A 101 -6.09 12.01 9.24
N VAL A 102 -5.64 13.27 9.13
CA VAL A 102 -5.50 14.16 10.29
C VAL A 102 -6.82 14.29 11.07
N ARG A 103 -7.93 14.46 10.35
CA ARG A 103 -9.27 14.56 10.94
C ARG A 103 -9.70 13.28 11.66
N GLY A 104 -9.44 12.12 11.08
CA GLY A 104 -9.75 10.81 11.67
C GLY A 104 -8.93 10.52 12.93
N LEU A 105 -7.65 10.89 12.95
CA LEU A 105 -6.76 10.70 14.12
C LEU A 105 -7.21 11.51 15.35
N VAL A 106 -8.03 12.56 15.18
CA VAL A 106 -8.64 13.29 16.31
C VAL A 106 -9.54 12.38 17.17
N LEU A 107 -10.23 11.42 16.56
CA LEU A 107 -11.06 10.44 17.28
C LEU A 107 -10.20 9.61 18.25
N MET A 108 -9.06 9.14 17.76
CA MET A 108 -8.13 8.27 18.49
C MET A 108 -7.51 8.94 19.70
N ARG A 109 -7.12 10.22 19.58
CA ARG A 109 -6.58 10.98 20.71
C ARG A 109 -7.56 11.05 21.88
N ASN A 110 -8.85 11.22 21.60
CA ASN A 110 -9.86 11.31 22.66
C ASN A 110 -10.14 9.96 23.34
N ALA A 111 -9.51 8.89 22.85
CA ALA A 111 -9.62 7.53 23.32
C ALA A 111 -8.32 7.00 23.94
N ASP A 112 -7.41 7.87 24.41
CA ASP A 112 -6.06 7.54 24.88
C ASP A 112 -6.01 6.38 25.90
N ILE A 113 -7.02 6.25 26.76
CA ILE A 113 -7.13 5.16 27.76
C ILE A 113 -7.38 3.78 27.10
N HIS A 114 -7.90 3.77 25.88
CA HIS A 114 -8.23 2.58 25.10
C HIS A 114 -7.22 2.29 24.00
N LEU A 115 -6.09 3.02 23.92
CA LEU A 115 -5.17 2.92 22.80
C LEU A 115 -4.72 1.48 22.46
N PRO A 116 -4.39 0.61 23.44
CA PRO A 116 -4.06 -0.79 23.16
C PRO A 116 -5.19 -1.55 22.46
N ALA A 117 -6.45 -1.25 22.78
CA ALA A 117 -7.63 -1.90 22.19
C ALA A 117 -8.02 -1.33 20.82
N THR A 118 -7.22 -0.42 20.26
CA THR A 118 -7.51 0.28 19.00
C THR A 118 -6.51 -0.02 17.90
N VAL A 119 -5.46 -0.75 18.25
CA VAL A 119 -4.43 -1.23 17.34
C VAL A 119 -4.61 -2.74 17.23
N ASP A 120 -4.56 -3.24 16.00
CA ASP A 120 -4.50 -4.65 15.68
C ASP A 120 -3.13 -4.99 15.07
N VAL A 121 -2.62 -6.17 15.38
CA VAL A 121 -1.46 -6.73 14.70
C VAL A 121 -1.90 -7.97 13.95
N GLN A 122 -2.18 -7.80 12.67
CA GLN A 122 -2.63 -8.91 11.84
C GLN A 122 -1.47 -9.87 11.57
N SER A 123 -1.72 -11.16 11.79
CA SER A 123 -0.73 -12.24 11.69
C SER A 123 -0.35 -12.58 10.25
N ASP A 124 -1.17 -12.18 9.27
CA ASP A 124 -0.93 -12.36 7.83
C ASP A 124 0.15 -11.41 7.27
N ARG A 125 0.55 -10.39 8.04
CA ARG A 125 1.58 -9.40 7.65
C ARG A 125 2.89 -9.57 8.41
N VAL A 126 3.08 -10.72 9.03
CA VAL A 126 4.30 -11.02 9.76
C VAL A 126 5.39 -11.45 8.80
N ILE A 127 6.44 -10.64 8.66
CA ILE A 127 7.54 -10.91 7.75
C ILE A 127 8.78 -11.28 8.56
N GLY A 128 9.25 -12.52 8.41
CA GLY A 128 10.42 -13.05 9.11
C GLY A 128 10.54 -14.58 9.04
N GLY A 129 11.74 -15.10 9.28
CA GLY A 129 12.05 -16.52 9.35
C GLY A 129 13.21 -16.80 10.31
N GLY A 130 13.11 -17.88 11.07
CA GLY A 130 14.07 -18.26 12.12
C GLY A 130 13.64 -17.75 13.51
N ASP A 131 14.21 -16.63 13.95
CA ASP A 131 14.14 -16.20 15.35
C ASP A 131 13.42 -14.87 15.60
N HIS A 132 13.05 -14.12 14.55
CA HIS A 132 12.44 -12.78 14.68
C HIS A 132 11.37 -12.55 13.62
N PHE A 133 10.26 -11.97 14.04
CA PHE A 133 9.13 -11.60 13.21
C PHE A 133 8.90 -10.10 13.33
N ARG A 134 8.81 -9.41 12.19
CA ARG A 134 8.39 -8.02 12.17
C ARG A 134 6.87 -7.93 12.14
N VAL A 135 6.32 -7.03 12.95
CA VAL A 135 4.88 -6.77 13.00
C VAL A 135 4.54 -5.45 12.31
N PHE A 136 3.31 -5.35 11.80
CA PHE A 136 2.80 -4.14 11.16
C PHE A 136 1.48 -3.73 11.81
N PRO A 137 1.52 -2.86 12.83
CA PRO A 137 0.33 -2.45 13.54
C PRO A 137 -0.61 -1.68 12.60
N SER A 138 -1.89 -2.01 12.67
CA SER A 138 -2.98 -1.39 11.94
C SER A 138 -4.01 -0.85 12.91
N TRP A 139 -4.75 0.18 12.49
CA TRP A 139 -5.90 0.64 13.25
C TRP A 139 -7.05 -0.35 13.13
N GLN A 140 -7.73 -0.62 14.24
CA GLN A 140 -8.96 -1.42 14.23
C GLN A 140 -10.00 -0.83 13.26
N PRO A 141 -10.73 -1.65 12.49
CA PRO A 141 -11.89 -1.16 11.74
C PRO A 141 -12.86 -0.42 12.66
N TYR A 142 -13.54 0.61 12.14
CA TYR A 142 -14.42 1.47 12.96
C TYR A 142 -15.44 0.67 13.79
N ASP A 143 -16.03 -0.37 13.21
CA ASP A 143 -17.05 -1.18 13.87
C ASP A 143 -16.51 -2.12 14.96
N GLN A 144 -15.18 -2.31 15.00
CA GLN A 144 -14.47 -3.10 16.00
C GLN A 144 -13.88 -2.24 17.13
N LEU A 145 -13.96 -0.91 17.01
CA LEU A 145 -13.53 -0.02 18.09
C LEU A 145 -14.40 -0.19 19.35
N PRO A 146 -13.82 -0.02 20.56
CA PRO A 146 -14.59 0.03 21.80
C PRO A 146 -15.78 1.00 21.74
N ASP A 147 -16.90 0.60 22.32
CA ASP A 147 -18.15 1.39 22.35
C ASP A 147 -17.93 2.81 22.88
N ALA A 148 -17.07 2.95 23.89
CA ALA A 148 -16.71 4.24 24.49
C ALA A 148 -16.10 5.22 23.47
N ILE A 149 -15.47 4.72 22.40
CA ILE A 149 -14.92 5.52 21.31
C ILE A 149 -16.01 5.80 20.27
N ARG A 150 -16.73 4.76 19.83
CA ARG A 150 -17.74 4.85 18.76
C ARG A 150 -18.92 5.75 19.13
N THR A 151 -19.26 5.81 20.42
CA THR A 151 -20.39 6.60 20.95
C THR A 151 -19.97 7.94 21.56
N ASN A 152 -18.70 8.33 21.42
CA ASN A 152 -18.17 9.53 22.06
C ASN A 152 -18.76 10.82 21.46
N THR A 153 -19.67 11.45 22.19
CA THR A 153 -20.34 12.70 21.77
C THR A 153 -19.44 13.95 21.80
N LYS A 154 -18.22 13.85 22.36
CA LYS A 154 -17.23 14.94 22.35
C LYS A 154 -16.46 15.04 21.03
N THR A 155 -16.62 14.07 20.14
CA THR A 155 -15.99 14.06 18.82
C THR A 155 -17.07 14.33 17.76
N SER A 156 -16.77 15.19 16.79
CA SER A 156 -17.72 15.49 15.71
C SER A 156 -17.99 14.26 14.85
N SER A 157 -19.23 14.07 14.37
CA SER A 157 -19.60 12.97 13.45
C SER A 157 -18.63 12.84 12.27
N SER A 158 -18.22 13.98 11.72
CA SER A 158 -17.29 14.03 10.61
C SER A 158 -15.90 13.43 10.87
N ALA A 159 -15.45 13.35 12.12
CA ALA A 159 -14.21 12.66 12.47
C ALA A 159 -14.42 11.14 12.57
N HIS A 160 -15.62 10.68 12.95
CA HIS A 160 -15.98 9.27 12.87
C HIS A 160 -16.04 8.80 11.42
N ASP A 161 -16.62 9.61 10.54
CA ASP A 161 -16.66 9.31 9.11
C ASP A 161 -15.26 9.29 8.50
N ALA A 162 -14.44 10.30 8.78
CA ALA A 162 -13.05 10.34 8.34
C ALA A 162 -12.23 9.15 8.87
N TYR A 163 -12.46 8.73 10.11
CA TYR A 163 -11.83 7.53 10.66
C TYR A 163 -12.22 6.29 9.85
N ARG A 164 -13.52 6.08 9.60
CA ARG A 164 -14.03 4.92 8.85
C ARG A 164 -13.43 4.85 7.46
N THR A 165 -13.23 5.99 6.80
CA THR A 165 -12.76 6.02 5.40
C THR A 165 -11.25 6.05 5.24
N ALA A 166 -10.53 6.69 6.16
CA ALA A 166 -9.10 7.01 5.97
C ALA A 166 -8.17 6.41 7.03
N ILE A 167 -8.70 5.85 8.12
CA ILE A 167 -7.89 5.33 9.24
C ILE A 167 -8.16 3.85 9.50
N GLY A 168 -9.43 3.45 9.69
CA GLY A 168 -9.78 2.08 10.07
C GLY A 168 -9.23 1.06 9.07
N GLY A 169 -8.56 0.02 9.58
CA GLY A 169 -7.90 -1.03 8.80
C GLY A 169 -6.58 -0.62 8.12
N HIS A 170 -6.15 0.64 8.25
CA HIS A 170 -4.89 1.11 7.66
C HIS A 170 -3.73 0.96 8.65
N LEU A 171 -2.51 0.87 8.13
CA LEU A 171 -1.30 0.80 8.96
C LEU A 171 -1.13 2.09 9.76
N VAL A 172 -0.78 1.95 11.04
CA VAL A 172 -0.51 3.09 11.93
C VAL A 172 0.56 4.00 11.31
N ILE A 173 1.65 3.41 10.82
CA ILE A 173 2.75 4.15 10.21
C ILE A 173 2.29 4.93 8.97
N ASP A 174 1.52 4.32 8.07
CA ASP A 174 1.06 5.00 6.86
C ASP A 174 0.22 6.23 7.20
N THR A 175 -0.71 6.10 8.14
CA THR A 175 -1.56 7.22 8.58
C THR A 175 -0.75 8.33 9.27
N LEU A 176 0.28 8.01 10.06
CA LEU A 176 1.12 9.03 10.68
C LEU A 176 2.04 9.73 9.66
N LEU A 177 2.54 8.99 8.66
CA LEU A 177 3.28 9.56 7.53
C LEU A 177 2.39 10.49 6.69
N ASP A 178 1.13 10.13 6.45
CA ASP A 178 0.17 11.02 5.77
C ASP A 178 -0.15 12.27 6.58
N ALA A 179 -0.31 12.15 7.90
CA ALA A 179 -0.47 13.33 8.77
C ALA A 179 0.76 14.24 8.71
N PHE A 180 1.98 13.67 8.76
CA PHE A 180 3.22 14.44 8.60
C PHE A 180 3.28 15.13 7.24
N ALA A 181 3.03 14.41 6.15
CA ALA A 181 3.02 14.97 4.79
C ALA A 181 2.00 16.11 4.64
N PHE A 182 0.81 15.98 5.24
CA PHE A 182 -0.20 17.04 5.24
C PHE A 182 0.30 18.31 5.94
N PHE A 183 0.87 18.18 7.13
CA PHE A 183 1.40 19.33 7.87
C PHE A 183 2.62 19.96 7.17
N HIS A 184 3.47 19.15 6.56
CA HIS A 184 4.61 19.63 5.77
C HIS A 184 4.16 20.42 4.53
N ARG A 185 3.11 19.98 3.84
CA ARG A 185 2.45 20.74 2.76
C ARG A 185 1.83 22.05 3.26
N CYS A 186 1.27 22.06 4.47
CA CYS A 186 0.72 23.26 5.08
C CYS A 186 1.81 24.28 5.38
N ASP A 187 2.90 23.85 6.01
CA ASP A 187 4.07 24.70 6.27
C ASP A 187 5.35 23.85 6.43
N SER A 188 6.16 23.83 5.37
CA SER A 188 7.40 23.04 5.30
C SER A 188 8.50 23.57 6.22
N THR A 189 8.36 24.80 6.75
CA THR A 189 9.32 25.40 7.68
C THR A 189 9.17 24.88 9.10
N LEU A 190 8.08 24.14 9.39
CA LEU A 190 7.89 23.46 10.67
C LEU A 190 8.78 22.20 10.77
N ALA A 191 9.10 21.55 9.66
CA ALA A 191 9.94 20.36 9.66
C ALA A 191 11.42 20.69 9.89
N ARG A 192 12.15 19.71 10.42
CA ARG A 192 13.61 19.76 10.52
C ARG A 192 14.23 18.95 9.40
N TYR A 193 15.37 19.44 8.92
CA TYR A 193 16.14 18.85 7.84
C TYR A 193 17.55 18.54 8.34
N VAL A 194 18.16 17.51 7.78
CA VAL A 194 19.55 17.17 8.07
C VAL A 194 20.44 18.31 7.56
N PRO A 195 21.34 18.87 8.40
CA PRO A 195 22.17 20.00 8.01
C PRO A 195 22.96 19.74 6.72
N GLY A 196 22.82 20.65 5.75
CA GLY A 196 23.51 20.55 4.46
C GLY A 196 22.80 19.68 3.41
N THR A 197 21.59 19.19 3.69
CA THR A 197 20.80 18.35 2.77
C THR A 197 19.37 18.88 2.62
N GLU A 198 18.61 18.28 1.71
CA GLU A 198 17.16 18.46 1.60
C GLU A 198 16.37 17.35 2.33
N ASP A 199 17.06 16.44 3.01
CA ASP A 199 16.46 15.29 3.68
C ASP A 199 15.83 15.71 5.01
N LEU A 200 14.64 15.17 5.28
CA LEU A 200 13.95 15.35 6.55
C LEU A 200 14.66 14.57 7.66
N GLU A 201 14.79 15.18 8.84
CA GLU A 201 15.31 14.47 10.01
C GLU A 201 14.44 13.25 10.33
N TYR A 202 15.07 12.11 10.63
CA TYR A 202 14.45 10.78 10.86
C TYR A 202 13.89 10.05 9.64
N PHE A 203 13.96 10.64 8.43
CA PHE A 203 13.52 9.98 7.22
C PHE A 203 14.67 9.85 6.19
N PRO A 204 14.68 8.79 5.35
CA PRO A 204 13.76 7.65 5.37
C PRO A 204 13.93 6.79 6.63
N LEU A 205 12.85 6.15 7.07
CA LEU A 205 12.86 5.19 8.16
C LEU A 205 13.85 4.04 7.87
N GLN A 206 14.45 3.49 8.93
CA GLN A 206 15.44 2.42 8.82
C GLN A 206 14.86 1.19 8.11
N GLN A 207 15.61 0.59 7.20
CA GLN A 207 15.22 -0.69 6.61
C GLN A 207 15.63 -1.82 7.56
N TYR A 208 14.65 -2.59 8.05
CA TYR A 208 14.91 -3.76 8.89
C TYR A 208 14.87 -5.07 8.10
N ILE A 209 14.00 -5.14 7.08
CA ILE A 209 13.80 -6.31 6.23
C ILE A 209 13.69 -5.87 4.77
N SER A 210 14.08 -6.76 3.87
CA SER A 210 13.87 -6.56 2.43
C SER A 210 12.64 -7.34 2.01
N HIS A 211 11.53 -6.65 1.73
CA HIS A 211 10.32 -7.23 1.11
C HIS A 211 9.75 -6.30 0.04
N ASP A 212 8.59 -6.65 -0.52
CA ASP A 212 7.92 -6.00 -1.65
C ASP A 212 7.85 -4.46 -1.56
N TYR A 213 7.26 -3.92 -0.48
CA TYR A 213 7.13 -2.48 -0.28
C TYR A 213 6.89 -2.07 1.17
N ASP A 214 7.71 -1.13 1.65
CA ASP A 214 7.59 -0.44 2.93
C ASP A 214 7.59 1.07 2.70
N ARG A 215 6.55 1.77 3.17
CA ARG A 215 6.53 3.24 3.15
C ARG A 215 7.39 3.78 4.29
N ARG A 216 8.53 4.36 3.94
CA ARG A 216 9.57 4.84 4.87
C ARG A 216 9.76 6.35 4.85
N HIS A 217 9.04 7.07 4.00
CA HIS A 217 9.14 8.52 3.89
C HIS A 217 7.74 9.11 3.64
N PRO A 218 7.41 10.29 4.21
CA PRO A 218 6.11 10.94 3.98
C PRO A 218 5.79 11.18 2.50
N ASP A 219 6.80 11.53 1.71
CA ASP A 219 6.67 11.78 0.26
C ASP A 219 6.64 10.50 -0.59
N GLN A 220 6.82 9.31 -0.01
CA GLN A 220 6.62 8.06 -0.75
C GLN A 220 5.13 7.80 -0.95
N PRO A 221 4.73 7.20 -2.09
CA PRO A 221 3.34 6.83 -2.35
C PRO A 221 2.81 5.87 -1.29
N SER A 222 1.50 5.76 -1.11
CA SER A 222 0.94 4.67 -0.30
C SER A 222 1.10 3.31 -0.99
N ARG A 223 0.97 2.20 -0.26
CA ARG A 223 1.03 0.85 -0.85
C ARG A 223 0.08 0.68 -2.05
N PRO A 224 -1.22 1.06 -1.97
CA PRO A 224 -2.11 0.97 -3.14
C PRO A 224 -1.66 1.80 -4.34
N GLN A 225 -1.09 2.99 -4.11
CA GLN A 225 -0.56 3.83 -5.19
C GLN A 225 0.68 3.20 -5.83
N PHE A 226 1.56 2.63 -5.01
CA PHE A 226 2.76 1.94 -5.49
C PHE A 226 2.41 0.66 -6.24
N GLU A 227 1.50 -0.16 -5.71
CA GLU A 227 0.98 -1.37 -6.38
C GLU A 227 0.32 -1.03 -7.72
N ALA A 228 -0.48 0.03 -7.79
CA ALA A 228 -1.07 0.47 -9.06
C ALA A 228 0.01 0.84 -10.10
N GLU A 229 1.09 1.49 -9.68
CA GLU A 229 2.21 1.83 -10.56
C GLU A 229 3.03 0.59 -10.96
N VAL A 230 3.30 -0.33 -10.02
CA VAL A 230 3.95 -1.63 -10.29
C VAL A 230 3.13 -2.42 -11.29
N ARG A 231 1.81 -2.53 -11.09
CA ARG A 231 0.87 -3.20 -11.98
C ARG A 231 0.91 -2.58 -13.37
N LYS A 232 0.78 -1.26 -13.45
CA LYS A 232 0.81 -0.52 -14.72
C LYS A 232 2.11 -0.75 -15.47
N ARG A 233 3.26 -0.66 -14.80
CA ARG A 233 4.58 -0.96 -15.40
C ARG A 233 4.66 -2.39 -15.87
N ALA A 234 4.28 -3.37 -15.05
CA ALA A 234 4.29 -4.77 -15.42
C ALA A 234 3.43 -5.05 -16.67
N GLN A 235 2.25 -4.42 -16.79
CA GLN A 235 1.38 -4.53 -17.95
C GLN A 235 1.90 -3.82 -19.22
N GLN A 236 2.84 -2.89 -19.08
CA GLN A 236 3.44 -2.14 -20.20
C GLN A 236 4.77 -2.75 -20.65
N THR A 237 5.48 -3.42 -19.75
CA THR A 237 6.74 -4.10 -20.02
C THR A 237 6.47 -5.49 -20.60
N ARG A 238 7.15 -5.84 -21.70
CA ARG A 238 7.06 -7.19 -22.28
C ARG A 238 7.50 -8.23 -21.25
N PRO A 239 6.88 -9.43 -21.19
CA PRO A 239 7.33 -10.48 -20.28
C PRO A 239 8.80 -10.83 -20.52
N TYR A 240 9.49 -11.28 -19.47
CA TYR A 240 10.86 -11.76 -19.63
C TYR A 240 10.86 -13.20 -20.17
N GLY A 241 11.56 -13.46 -21.27
CA GLY A 241 11.66 -14.77 -21.90
C GLY A 241 11.70 -14.68 -23.43
N ASN A 242 11.76 -15.84 -24.09
CA ASN A 242 11.77 -15.92 -25.55
C ASN A 242 10.36 -15.96 -26.16
N GLY A 243 9.33 -16.18 -25.34
CA GLY A 243 7.95 -16.36 -25.75
C GLY A 243 7.15 -17.08 -24.69
N ARG A 244 5.85 -17.24 -24.94
CA ARG A 244 4.93 -17.96 -24.06
C ARG A 244 4.16 -19.03 -24.80
N VAL A 245 3.94 -20.15 -24.11
CA VAL A 245 3.20 -21.31 -24.60
C VAL A 245 1.93 -21.43 -23.78
N ILE A 246 0.78 -21.20 -24.43
CA ILE A 246 -0.56 -21.37 -23.88
C ILE A 246 -0.95 -22.83 -24.00
N VAL A 247 -1.26 -23.46 -22.87
CA VAL A 247 -1.68 -24.85 -22.81
C VAL A 247 -3.06 -25.00 -22.18
N HIS A 248 -3.56 -23.98 -21.48
CA HIS A 248 -4.86 -24.02 -20.83
C HIS A 248 -5.53 -22.65 -20.82
N SER A 249 -6.85 -22.66 -20.62
CA SER A 249 -7.63 -21.44 -20.39
C SER A 249 -8.82 -21.72 -19.50
N PHE A 250 -9.25 -20.74 -18.71
CA PHE A 250 -10.47 -20.80 -17.92
C PHE A 250 -11.16 -19.43 -17.89
N SER A 251 -12.40 -19.39 -17.42
CA SER A 251 -13.17 -18.15 -17.24
C SER A 251 -13.05 -17.65 -15.79
N SER A 252 -12.74 -16.36 -15.60
CA SER A 252 -12.77 -15.66 -14.31
C SER A 252 -13.38 -14.28 -14.51
N ASP A 253 -14.36 -13.90 -13.71
CA ASP A 253 -14.96 -12.56 -13.72
C ASP A 253 -15.41 -12.06 -15.10
N GLY A 254 -15.92 -12.99 -15.93
CA GLY A 254 -16.36 -12.70 -17.29
C GLY A 254 -15.24 -12.56 -18.33
N ALA A 255 -13.97 -12.75 -17.95
CA ALA A 255 -12.82 -12.75 -18.84
C ALA A 255 -12.24 -14.16 -19.03
N THR A 256 -11.70 -14.42 -20.22
CA THR A 256 -10.89 -15.63 -20.46
C THR A 256 -9.46 -15.37 -19.99
N ILE A 257 -9.00 -16.22 -19.07
CA ILE A 257 -7.63 -16.26 -18.58
C ILE A 257 -6.90 -17.39 -19.30
N TYR A 258 -5.74 -17.07 -19.87
CA TYR A 258 -4.85 -18.02 -20.54
C TYR A 258 -3.68 -18.38 -19.63
N CYS A 259 -3.30 -19.65 -19.65
CA CYS A 259 -2.28 -20.19 -18.78
C CYS A 259 -1.30 -21.07 -19.54
N GLY A 260 -0.08 -21.10 -19.05
CA GLY A 260 0.92 -22.04 -19.52
C GLY A 260 2.30 -21.61 -19.07
N THR A 261 3.29 -21.75 -19.95
CA THR A 261 4.70 -21.57 -19.58
C THR A 261 5.39 -20.49 -20.40
N THR A 262 6.25 -19.74 -19.73
CA THR A 262 7.22 -18.84 -20.34
C THR A 262 8.45 -19.66 -20.73
N VAL A 263 8.88 -19.53 -21.99
CA VAL A 263 10.06 -20.20 -22.51
C VAL A 263 11.29 -19.39 -22.10
N ARG A 264 11.91 -19.80 -20.99
CA ARG A 264 13.19 -19.27 -20.50
C ARG A 264 14.11 -20.45 -20.21
N SER A 265 15.16 -20.61 -21.01
CA SER A 265 16.16 -21.66 -20.84
C SER A 265 15.52 -23.05 -20.60
N TRP A 266 16.04 -23.85 -19.66
CA TRP A 266 15.71 -25.25 -19.40
C TRP A 266 14.55 -25.44 -18.42
N ILE A 267 14.11 -24.37 -17.74
CA ILE A 267 13.11 -24.44 -16.67
C ILE A 267 11.87 -23.67 -17.13
N PRO A 268 10.77 -24.37 -17.48
CA PRO A 268 9.50 -23.72 -17.76
C PRO A 268 9.03 -22.98 -16.51
N MET A 269 8.65 -21.73 -16.67
CA MET A 269 8.05 -20.95 -15.59
C MET A 269 6.61 -20.63 -15.94
N ASP A 270 5.72 -20.80 -14.99
CA ASP A 270 4.28 -20.69 -15.23
C ASP A 270 3.82 -19.22 -15.35
N PHE A 271 2.76 -18.98 -16.12
CA PHE A 271 2.08 -17.67 -16.20
C PHE A 271 0.56 -17.81 -16.29
N THR A 272 -0.16 -16.77 -15.84
CA THR A 272 -1.61 -16.61 -16.01
C THR A 272 -1.97 -15.20 -16.45
N GLU A 273 -2.64 -15.03 -17.58
CA GLU A 273 -2.97 -13.68 -18.09
C GLU A 273 -4.31 -13.57 -18.78
N PRO A 274 -4.98 -12.41 -18.65
CA PRO A 274 -6.20 -12.14 -19.38
C PRO A 274 -5.90 -11.90 -20.87
N GLY A 275 -6.88 -12.19 -21.72
CA GLY A 275 -6.71 -12.10 -23.18
C GLY A 275 -6.30 -10.71 -23.70
N ASP A 276 -6.73 -9.63 -23.03
CA ASP A 276 -6.35 -8.26 -23.38
C ASP A 276 -4.85 -7.99 -23.14
N GLN A 277 -4.26 -8.55 -22.10
CA GLN A 277 -2.82 -8.48 -21.87
C GLN A 277 -2.04 -9.31 -22.91
N VAL A 278 -2.49 -10.53 -23.22
CA VAL A 278 -1.87 -11.36 -24.27
C VAL A 278 -1.89 -10.63 -25.62
N ALA A 279 -3.03 -10.02 -25.98
CA ALA A 279 -3.16 -9.22 -27.19
C ALA A 279 -2.18 -8.04 -27.20
N ARG A 280 -2.04 -7.33 -26.07
CA ARG A 280 -1.09 -6.22 -25.93
C ARG A 280 0.36 -6.67 -26.15
N ASP A 281 0.75 -7.77 -25.52
CA ASP A 281 2.10 -8.30 -25.64
C ASP A 281 2.42 -8.74 -27.07
N ILE A 282 1.48 -9.41 -27.76
CA ILE A 282 1.63 -9.81 -29.17
C ILE A 282 1.82 -8.57 -30.07
N ARG A 283 1.06 -7.50 -29.85
CA ARG A 283 1.25 -6.24 -30.60
C ARG A 283 2.56 -5.55 -30.30
N ALA A 284 3.06 -5.70 -29.07
CA ALA A 284 4.39 -5.27 -28.73
C ALA A 284 5.47 -6.17 -29.36
N GLY A 285 5.12 -7.25 -30.07
CA GLY A 285 6.05 -8.14 -30.75
C GLY A 285 6.58 -9.27 -29.86
N TYR A 286 5.94 -9.55 -28.72
CA TYR A 286 6.28 -10.70 -27.89
C TYR A 286 5.52 -11.95 -28.37
N PRO A 287 6.20 -13.07 -28.69
CA PRO A 287 5.56 -14.20 -29.33
C PRO A 287 4.78 -15.07 -28.34
N TYR A 288 3.59 -15.51 -28.79
CA TYR A 288 2.76 -16.50 -28.11
C TYR A 288 2.47 -17.67 -29.05
N VAL A 289 2.42 -18.87 -28.47
CA VAL A 289 2.07 -20.12 -29.16
C VAL A 289 1.01 -20.82 -28.35
N ALA A 290 -0.02 -21.38 -28.98
CA ALA A 290 -1.01 -22.24 -28.35
C ALA A 290 -0.75 -23.70 -28.71
N VAL A 291 -0.85 -24.59 -27.73
CA VAL A 291 -0.68 -26.04 -27.92
C VAL A 291 -2.02 -26.72 -27.80
N THR A 292 -2.43 -27.39 -28.87
CA THR A 292 -3.68 -28.16 -28.95
C THR A 292 -3.57 -29.52 -28.25
N ALA A 293 -4.72 -30.17 -28.06
CA ALA A 293 -4.82 -31.49 -27.40
C ALA A 293 -3.97 -32.60 -28.05
N ASP A 294 -3.69 -32.50 -29.34
CA ASP A 294 -2.82 -33.41 -30.10
C ASP A 294 -1.32 -33.05 -30.00
N GLY A 295 -0.97 -31.97 -29.29
CA GLY A 295 0.40 -31.49 -29.14
C GLY A 295 0.86 -30.54 -30.26
N THR A 296 0.02 -30.24 -31.24
CA THR A 296 0.36 -29.31 -32.32
C THR A 296 0.47 -27.88 -31.78
N SER A 297 1.49 -27.16 -32.25
CA SER A 297 1.77 -25.78 -31.83
C SER A 297 1.36 -24.79 -32.91
N HIS A 298 0.52 -23.82 -32.55
CA HIS A 298 0.05 -22.77 -33.45
C HIS A 298 0.45 -21.40 -32.93
N ALA A 299 1.03 -20.57 -33.80
CA ALA A 299 1.31 -19.18 -33.45
C ALA A 299 0.00 -18.45 -33.12
N VAL A 300 0.00 -17.72 -32.01
CA VAL A 300 -1.14 -16.88 -31.61
C VAL A 300 -0.97 -15.51 -32.24
N THR A 301 -2.03 -15.03 -32.86
CA THR A 301 -2.10 -13.73 -33.53
C THR A 301 -3.24 -12.90 -32.94
N VAL A 302 -3.19 -11.59 -33.18
CA VAL A 302 -4.17 -10.63 -32.71
C VAL A 302 -4.74 -9.87 -33.89
N ASP A 303 -6.06 -9.72 -33.95
CA ASP A 303 -6.73 -8.93 -34.99
C ASP A 303 -6.80 -7.42 -34.64
N GLY A 304 -7.55 -6.66 -35.45
CA GLY A 304 -7.80 -5.23 -35.20
C GLY A 304 -8.60 -4.94 -33.92
N ASP A 305 -9.42 -5.89 -33.46
CA ASP A 305 -10.36 -5.77 -32.34
C ASP A 305 -9.82 -6.38 -31.03
N ASN A 306 -8.51 -6.68 -30.96
CA ASN A 306 -7.84 -7.35 -29.82
C ASN A 306 -8.26 -8.81 -29.61
N ARG A 307 -8.90 -9.46 -30.59
CA ARG A 307 -9.29 -10.85 -30.48
C ARG A 307 -8.10 -11.74 -30.83
N LEU A 308 -7.93 -12.79 -30.05
CA LEU A 308 -6.83 -13.75 -30.18
C LEU A 308 -7.23 -14.89 -31.11
N PHE A 309 -6.35 -15.24 -32.04
CA PHE A 309 -6.55 -16.33 -32.99
C PHE A 309 -5.35 -17.27 -33.03
N ALA A 310 -5.62 -18.54 -33.25
CA ALA A 310 -4.64 -19.57 -33.58
C ALA A 310 -5.28 -20.52 -34.59
N ASP A 311 -4.54 -20.94 -35.61
CA ASP A 311 -5.07 -21.78 -36.71
C ASP A 311 -6.33 -21.22 -37.38
N SER A 312 -6.37 -19.89 -37.59
CA SER A 312 -7.54 -19.17 -38.14
C SER A 312 -8.84 -19.32 -37.31
N ARG A 313 -8.76 -19.74 -36.05
CA ARG A 313 -9.90 -19.88 -35.12
C ARG A 313 -9.72 -18.98 -33.90
N PRO A 314 -10.82 -18.49 -33.29
CA PRO A 314 -10.74 -17.80 -32.02
C PRO A 314 -10.05 -18.68 -30.97
N LEU A 315 -9.06 -18.13 -30.26
CA LEU A 315 -8.24 -18.90 -29.32
C LEU A 315 -9.06 -19.56 -28.22
N GLY A 316 -10.11 -18.89 -27.72
CA GLY A 316 -11.02 -19.45 -26.71
C GLY A 316 -11.89 -20.62 -27.19
N GLN A 317 -11.88 -20.94 -28.50
CA GLN A 317 -12.56 -22.10 -29.08
C GLN A 317 -11.59 -23.23 -29.45
N LEU A 318 -10.28 -23.01 -29.27
CA LEU A 318 -9.26 -24.00 -29.59
C LEU A 318 -9.22 -25.08 -28.50
N PRO A 319 -9.22 -26.39 -28.86
CA PRO A 319 -9.09 -27.46 -27.87
C PRO A 319 -7.63 -27.52 -27.38
N LEU A 320 -7.32 -26.70 -26.38
CA LEU A 320 -6.00 -26.63 -25.77
C LEU A 320 -5.63 -27.94 -25.05
N ARG A 321 -4.33 -28.20 -24.92
CA ARG A 321 -3.78 -29.41 -24.29
C ARG A 321 -4.33 -29.63 -22.88
N SER A 322 -4.89 -30.81 -22.63
CA SER A 322 -5.40 -31.16 -21.30
C SER A 322 -4.27 -31.36 -20.28
N LEU A 323 -4.56 -31.02 -19.02
CA LEU A 323 -3.65 -30.85 -17.88
C LEU A 323 -2.95 -32.12 -17.37
N ARG A 324 -2.88 -33.24 -18.12
CA ARG A 324 -2.29 -34.49 -17.59
C ARG A 324 -0.85 -34.33 -17.06
N ASP A 325 -0.12 -33.33 -17.57
CA ASP A 325 1.26 -33.01 -17.20
C ASP A 325 1.40 -31.61 -16.55
N HIS A 326 0.30 -30.96 -16.16
CA HIS A 326 0.27 -29.57 -15.66
C HIS A 326 -0.59 -29.42 -14.39
N PRO A 327 -0.40 -28.37 -13.58
CA PRO A 327 -1.18 -28.16 -12.37
C PRO A 327 -2.69 -28.11 -12.65
N HIS A 328 -3.51 -28.69 -11.77
CA HIS A 328 -4.98 -28.68 -11.88
C HIS A 328 -5.53 -27.26 -12.08
N THR A 329 -6.69 -27.12 -12.75
CA THR A 329 -7.35 -25.82 -12.98
C THR A 329 -7.48 -24.98 -11.70
N ALA A 330 -7.73 -25.61 -10.55
CA ALA A 330 -7.77 -24.94 -9.25
C ALA A 330 -6.47 -24.18 -8.92
N VAL A 331 -5.31 -24.78 -9.19
CA VAL A 331 -4.00 -24.14 -8.96
C VAL A 331 -3.82 -22.92 -9.87
N TRP A 332 -4.27 -22.99 -11.12
CA TRP A 332 -4.23 -21.85 -12.03
C TRP A 332 -5.17 -20.72 -11.60
N GLN A 333 -6.35 -21.08 -11.07
CA GLN A 333 -7.29 -20.11 -10.53
C GLN A 333 -6.73 -19.41 -9.29
N GLU A 334 -6.16 -20.15 -8.36
CA GLU A 334 -5.50 -19.58 -7.16
C GLU A 334 -4.36 -18.64 -7.55
N ARG A 335 -3.50 -19.05 -8.50
CA ARG A 335 -2.43 -18.18 -9.01
C ARG A 335 -2.94 -16.93 -9.69
N TRP A 336 -3.99 -17.06 -10.50
CA TRP A 336 -4.63 -15.89 -11.11
C TRP A 336 -5.23 -14.97 -10.07
N GLN A 337 -5.90 -15.50 -9.03
CA GLN A 337 -6.46 -14.69 -7.95
C GLN A 337 -5.38 -13.87 -7.25
N LEU A 338 -4.26 -14.51 -6.87
CA LEU A 338 -3.10 -13.81 -6.30
C LEU A 338 -2.59 -12.73 -7.25
N ALA A 339 -2.31 -13.08 -8.50
CA ALA A 339 -1.81 -12.13 -9.49
C ALA A 339 -2.86 -11.07 -9.90
N ALA A 340 -4.15 -11.27 -9.65
CA ALA A 340 -5.19 -10.29 -9.93
C ALA A 340 -5.27 -9.24 -8.82
N THR A 341 -5.02 -9.65 -7.57
CA THR A 341 -5.12 -8.78 -6.39
C THR A 341 -3.79 -8.21 -5.92
N ASP A 342 -2.66 -8.83 -6.27
CA ASP A 342 -1.32 -8.41 -5.88
C ASP A 342 -0.46 -8.05 -7.11
N ALA A 343 0.01 -6.80 -7.14
CA ALA A 343 0.80 -6.27 -8.24
C ALA A 343 2.21 -6.87 -8.33
N PHE A 344 2.79 -7.28 -7.21
CA PHE A 344 4.10 -7.92 -7.16
C PHE A 344 3.99 -9.35 -7.67
N GLU A 345 3.01 -10.13 -7.22
CA GLU A 345 2.73 -11.46 -7.78
C GLU A 345 2.50 -11.40 -9.29
N TYR A 346 1.75 -10.38 -9.75
CA TYR A 346 1.56 -10.14 -11.18
C TYR A 346 2.86 -9.85 -11.94
N ARG A 347 3.75 -9.03 -11.38
CA ARG A 347 5.07 -8.73 -11.96
C ARG A 347 5.95 -9.98 -11.98
N ASP A 348 5.86 -10.79 -10.94
CA ASP A 348 6.72 -11.95 -10.71
C ASP A 348 6.35 -13.10 -11.67
N GLN A 349 5.06 -13.31 -11.97
CA GLN A 349 4.63 -14.21 -13.06
C GLN A 349 4.97 -13.68 -14.47
N ARG A 350 5.24 -12.38 -14.61
CA ARG A 350 5.83 -11.80 -15.83
C ARG A 350 7.36 -11.88 -15.83
N HIS A 351 7.94 -12.37 -14.74
CA HIS A 351 9.37 -12.63 -14.53
C HIS A 351 10.25 -11.38 -14.65
N LEU A 352 9.72 -10.22 -14.24
CA LEU A 352 10.37 -8.92 -14.41
C LEU A 352 11.26 -8.50 -13.24
N HIS A 353 11.79 -9.45 -12.46
CA HIS A 353 12.68 -9.12 -11.34
C HIS A 353 14.01 -8.54 -11.86
N GLY A 354 14.38 -7.35 -11.37
CA GLY A 354 15.67 -6.71 -11.65
C GLY A 354 15.79 -6.03 -13.02
N CYS A 355 14.67 -5.77 -13.70
CA CYS A 355 14.61 -4.96 -14.92
C CYS A 355 14.17 -3.51 -14.64
#